data_AF-A0A0R0CLJ2-F1
#
_entry.id   AF-A0A0R0CLJ2-F1
#
_cell.length_a   1.000
_cell.length_b   1.000
_cell.length_c   1.000
_cell.angle_alpha   90.00
_cell.angle_beta   90.00
_cell.angle_gamma   90.00
#
_symmetry.space_group_name_H-M   'P 1'
#
loop_
_entity.id
_entity.type
_entity.pdbx_description
1 polymer ?
#
loop_
_entity_poly.entity_id
_entity_poly.type
_entity_poly.pdbx_seq_one_letter_code
_entity_poly.pdbx_strand_id
1 'polypeptide(L)'
;MWARALAGVVPGFFLSAAVLGLFCWGLPGPWQSTLVPGLVAFFPIWTIVIAASFKFADGRRAWAWLSALAVLAQSLLWALQASQWLR
;
A
#
# COMPACT_ATOMS: atom_id res chain seq x y z
N MET A 1 -3.21 -17.19 -14.15
CA MET A 1 -2.95 -17.13 -12.69
C MET A 1 -1.73 -16.28 -12.36
N TRP A 2 -0.57 -16.50 -12.98
CA TRP A 2 0.65 -15.71 -12.78
C TRP A 2 0.50 -14.19 -12.92
N ALA A 3 -0.23 -13.71 -13.92
CA ALA A 3 -0.45 -12.27 -14.09
C ALA A 3 -1.13 -11.62 -12.87
N ARG A 4 -2.02 -12.33 -12.19
CA ARG A 4 -2.72 -11.85 -10.98
C ARG A 4 -1.78 -11.89 -9.78
N ALA A 5 -1.01 -12.97 -9.63
CA ALA A 5 0.03 -13.07 -8.61
C ALA A 5 1.05 -11.93 -8.72
N LEU A 6 1.55 -11.65 -9.93
CA LEU A 6 2.47 -10.54 -10.19
C LEU A 6 1.85 -9.17 -9.93
N ALA A 7 0.54 -9.00 -10.14
CA ALA A 7 -0.17 -7.79 -9.73
C ALA A 7 -0.19 -7.63 -8.20
N GLY A 8 -0.44 -8.71 -7.46
CA GLY A 8 -0.35 -8.71 -6.01
C GLY A 8 1.06 -8.41 -5.50
N VAL A 9 2.08 -8.96 -6.17
CA VAL A 9 3.49 -8.79 -5.77
C VAL A 9 3.97 -7.38 -6.08
N VAL A 10 3.85 -6.91 -7.32
CA VAL A 10 4.49 -5.65 -7.74
C VAL A 10 3.64 -4.43 -7.33
N PRO A 11 2.49 -4.12 -7.95
CA PRO A 11 1.69 -2.97 -7.51
C PRO A 11 1.12 -3.15 -6.11
N GLY A 12 0.83 -4.39 -5.67
CA GLY A 12 0.39 -4.63 -4.30
C GLY A 12 1.45 -4.29 -3.25
N PHE A 13 2.75 -4.44 -3.54
CA PHE A 13 3.83 -4.01 -2.63
C PHE A 13 3.77 -2.50 -2.39
N PHE A 14 3.72 -1.72 -3.48
CA PHE A 14 3.65 -0.26 -3.39
C PHE A 14 2.37 0.22 -2.71
N LEU A 15 1.24 -0.42 -3.00
CA LEU A 15 -0.03 -0.13 -2.33
C LEU A 15 0.08 -0.38 -0.82
N SER A 16 0.58 -1.54 -0.40
CA SER A 16 0.74 -1.87 1.01
C SER A 16 1.69 -0.92 1.73
N ALA A 17 2.80 -0.53 1.09
CA ALA A 17 3.75 0.41 1.65
C ALA A 17 3.13 1.80 1.83
N ALA A 18 2.40 2.27 0.82
CA ALA A 18 1.73 3.57 0.87
C ALA A 18 0.62 3.61 1.93
N VAL A 19 -0.20 2.56 2.01
CA VAL A 19 -1.24 2.45 3.04
C VAL A 19 -0.63 2.42 4.44
N LEU A 20 0.42 1.63 4.65
CA LEU A 20 1.12 1.59 5.92
C LEU A 20 1.71 2.96 6.29
N GLY A 21 2.34 3.64 5.32
CA GLY A 21 2.84 5.01 5.51
C GLY A 21 1.74 5.98 5.94
N LEU A 22 0.56 5.90 5.31
CA LEU A 22 -0.60 6.73 5.69
C LEU A 22 -1.04 6.44 7.13
N PHE A 23 -1.03 5.18 7.57
CA PHE A 23 -1.33 4.82 8.95
C PHE A 23 -0.26 5.31 9.94
N CYS A 24 1.02 5.09 9.64
CA CYS A 24 2.13 5.53 10.48
C CYS A 24 2.16 7.06 10.64
N TRP A 25 1.77 7.81 9.61
CA TRP A 25 1.71 9.28 9.66
C TRP A 25 0.39 9.84 10.18
N GLY A 26 -0.71 9.09 10.05
CA GLY A 26 -2.04 9.52 10.51
C GLY A 26 -2.28 9.30 12.01
N LEU A 27 -1.50 8.42 12.65
CA LEU A 27 -1.64 8.15 14.08
C LEU A 27 -1.07 9.31 14.92
N PRO A 28 -1.75 9.72 16.00
CA PRO A 28 -1.26 10.77 16.88
C PRO A 28 0.00 10.30 17.64
N GLY A 29 1.09 11.06 17.53
CA GLY A 29 2.35 10.81 18.25
C GLY A 29 3.59 10.84 17.35
N PRO A 30 4.79 10.57 17.91
CA PRO A 30 6.02 10.51 17.12
C PRO A 30 5.98 9.33 16.14
N TRP A 31 5.94 9.64 14.84
CA TRP A 31 5.83 8.63 13.78
C TRP A 31 6.96 7.59 13.82
N GLN A 32 8.14 7.94 14.35
CA GLN A 32 9.28 7.04 14.51
C GLN A 32 8.94 5.82 15.37
N SER A 33 8.06 5.97 16.36
CA SER A 33 7.63 4.86 17.23
C SER A 33 6.78 3.82 16.48
N THR A 34 6.13 4.23 15.38
CA THR A 34 5.27 3.37 14.57
C THR A 34 6.03 2.60 13.47
N LEU A 35 7.31 2.92 13.24
CA LEU A 35 8.11 2.31 12.17
C LEU A 35 8.30 0.80 12.37
N VAL A 36 8.72 0.38 13.56
CA VAL A 36 9.01 -1.04 13.83
C VAL A 36 7.71 -1.87 13.77
N PRO A 37 6.61 -1.50 14.47
CA PRO A 37 5.34 -2.19 14.30
C PRO A 37 4.81 -2.16 12.86
N GLY A 38 5.02 -1.04 12.17
CA GLY A 38 4.62 -0.88 10.78
C GLY A 38 5.33 -1.86 9.85
N LEU A 39 6.65 -1.99 9.96
CA LEU A 39 7.43 -2.95 9.17
C LEU A 39 7.00 -4.40 9.43
N VAL A 40 6.64 -4.73 10.67
CA VAL A 40 6.09 -6.05 11.00
C VAL A 40 4.70 -6.24 10.36
N ALA A 41 3.84 -5.22 10.41
CA ALA A 41 2.50 -5.25 9.83
C ALA A 41 2.50 -5.21 8.29
N PHE A 42 3.58 -4.73 7.66
CA PHE A 42 3.71 -4.66 6.21
C PHE A 42 3.54 -6.04 5.54
N PHE A 43 4.25 -7.06 6.03
CA PHE A 43 4.20 -8.41 5.46
C PHE A 43 2.81 -9.05 5.47
N PRO A 44 2.05 -9.06 6.59
CA PRO A 44 0.70 -9.60 6.59
C PRO A 44 -0.24 -8.77 5.71
N ILE A 45 -0.14 -7.44 5.71
CA ILE A 45 -0.95 -6.57 4.82
C ILE A 45 -0.66 -6.89 3.36
N TRP A 46 0.61 -7.00 2.98
CA TRP A 46 1.00 -7.31 1.61
C TRP A 46 0.54 -8.71 1.18
N THR A 47 0.63 -9.68 2.09
CA THR A 47 0.12 -11.03 1.85
C THR A 47 -1.40 -11.04 1.62
N ILE A 48 -2.16 -10.24 2.38
CA ILE A 48 -3.61 -10.05 2.16
C ILE A 48 -3.88 -9.43 0.79
N VAL A 49 -3.08 -8.45 0.37
CA VAL A 49 -3.21 -7.83 -0.96
C VAL A 49 -2.89 -8.82 -2.08
N ILE A 50 -1.86 -9.65 -1.92
CA ILE A 50 -1.55 -10.74 -2.86
C ILE A 50 -2.72 -11.71 -2.93
N ALA A 51 -3.28 -12.14 -1.79
CA ALA A 51 -4.45 -13.01 -1.76
C ALA A 51 -5.67 -12.34 -2.44
N ALA A 52 -5.90 -11.05 -2.20
CA ALA A 52 -6.98 -10.28 -2.83
C ALA A 52 -6.82 -10.15 -4.35
N SER A 53 -5.59 -10.19 -4.89
CA SER A 53 -5.35 -10.23 -6.34
C SER A 53 -6.00 -11.45 -7.01
N PHE A 54 -6.14 -12.55 -6.25
CA PHE A 54 -6.85 -13.76 -6.68
C PHE A 54 -8.37 -13.68 -6.52
N LYS A 55 -8.94 -12.50 -6.25
CA LYS A 55 -10.39 -12.27 -6.39
C LYS A 55 -10.80 -11.68 -7.74
N PHE A 56 -9.88 -11.06 -8.48
CA PHE A 56 -10.20 -10.46 -9.79
C PHE A 56 -10.40 -11.51 -10.88
N ALA A 57 -11.38 -11.35 -11.77
CA ALA A 57 -11.61 -12.30 -12.87
C ALA A 57 -10.37 -12.45 -13.78
N ASP A 58 -9.67 -11.35 -14.07
CA ASP A 58 -8.55 -11.29 -15.03
C ASP A 58 -7.31 -10.59 -14.47
N GLY A 59 -6.14 -10.99 -14.99
CA GLY A 59 -4.85 -10.36 -14.66
C GLY A 59 -4.79 -8.88 -15.02
N ARG A 60 -5.34 -8.49 -16.18
CA ARG A 60 -5.39 -7.07 -16.59
C ARG A 60 -6.18 -6.21 -15.61
N ARG A 61 -7.33 -6.70 -15.11
CA ARG A 61 -8.14 -5.99 -14.12
C ARG A 61 -7.41 -5.89 -12.79
N ALA A 62 -6.75 -6.97 -12.35
CA ALA A 62 -5.94 -6.96 -11.13
C ALA A 62 -4.81 -5.91 -11.20
N TRP A 63 -4.08 -5.86 -12.32
CA TRP A 63 -3.05 -4.85 -12.55
C TRP A 63 -3.63 -3.45 -12.57
N ALA A 64 -4.66 -3.19 -13.37
CA ALA A 64 -5.27 -1.87 -13.48
C ALA A 64 -5.73 -1.33 -12.11
N TRP A 65 -6.44 -2.16 -11.33
CA TRP A 65 -6.93 -1.75 -10.01
C TRP A 65 -5.81 -1.57 -8.98
N LEU A 66 -4.90 -2.54 -8.85
CA LEU A 66 -3.83 -2.46 -7.85
C LEU A 66 -2.84 -1.33 -8.18
N SER A 67 -2.49 -1.13 -9.46
CA SER A 67 -1.65 0.00 -9.88
C SER A 67 -2.35 1.33 -9.68
N ALA A 68 -3.64 1.45 -10.03
CA ALA A 68 -4.40 2.68 -9.80
C ALA A 68 -4.46 3.02 -8.31
N LEU A 69 -4.78 2.04 -7.45
CA LEU A 69 -4.79 2.24 -6.01
C LEU A 69 -3.41 2.58 -5.46
N ALA A 70 -2.34 1.94 -5.95
CA ALA A 70 -0.97 2.26 -5.54
C ALA A 70 -0.60 3.71 -5.88
N VAL A 71 -0.88 4.15 -7.12
CA VAL A 71 -0.65 5.54 -7.55
C VAL A 71 -1.47 6.52 -6.72
N LEU A 72 -2.75 6.21 -6.46
CA LEU A 72 -3.61 7.06 -5.63
C LEU A 72 -3.08 7.18 -4.20
N ALA A 73 -2.75 6.06 -3.54
CA ALA A 73 -2.21 6.07 -2.18
C ALA A 73 -0.86 6.80 -2.09
N GLN A 74 0.01 6.61 -3.09
CA GLN A 74 1.29 7.29 -3.15
C GLN A 74 1.13 8.80 -3.39
N SER A 75 0.21 9.18 -4.27
CA SER A 75 -0.10 10.59 -4.53
C SER A 75 -0.69 11.29 -3.29
N LEU A 76 -1.49 10.56 -2.49
CA LEU A 76 -2.00 11.07 -1.23
C LEU A 76 -0.88 11.29 -0.21
N LEU A 77 0.05 10.35 -0.07
CA LEU A 77 1.24 10.54 0.77
C LEU A 77 2.05 11.76 0.34
N TRP A 78 2.27 11.93 -0.97
CA TRP A 78 2.95 13.12 -1.49
C TRP A 78 2.19 14.40 -1.22
N ALA A 79 0.86 14.40 -1.37
CA ALA A 79 0.04 15.57 -1.06
C ALA A 79 0.11 15.94 0.44
N LEU A 80 0.09 14.95 1.33
CA LEU A 80 0.25 15.15 2.78
C LEU A 80 1.65 15.66 3.15
N GLN A 81 2.68 15.15 2.48
CA GLN A 81 4.05 15.63 2.64
C GLN A 81 4.20 17.08 2.14
N ALA A 82 3.59 17.40 1.00
CA ALA A 82 3.63 18.72 0.39
C ALA A 82 2.85 19.78 1.19
N SER A 83 1.75 19.39 1.84
CA SER A 83 0.93 20.31 2.64
C SER A 83 1.60 20.73 3.95
N GLN A 84 2.79 20.19 4.28
CA GLN A 84 3.50 20.47 5.53
C GLN A 84 2.63 20.22 6.78
N TRP A 85 1.57 19.40 6.66
CA TRP A 85 0.68 19.06 7.77
C TRP A 85 1.41 18.35 8.91
N LEU A 86 2.62 17.87 8.65
CA LEU A 86 3.45 17.09 9.55
C LEU A 86 4.83 17.78 9.61
N ARG A 87 5.02 18.66 10.59
CA ARG A 87 6.32 19.08 11.12
C ARG A 87 6.57 18.39 12.45
#